data_AF-A0A960B5I0-F1
#
_entry.id   AF-A0A960B5I0-F1
#
_cell.length_a   1.000
_cell.length_b   1.000
_cell.length_c   1.000
_cell.angle_alpha   90.00
_cell.angle_beta   90.00
_cell.angle_gamma   90.00
#
_symmetry.space_group_name_H-M   'P 1'
#
loop_
_entity.id
_entity.type
_entity.pdbx_description
1 polymer ?
#
loop_
_entity_poly.entity_id
_entity_poly.type
_entity_poly.pdbx_seq_one_letter_code
_entity_poly.pdbx_strand_id
1 'polypeptide(L)'
;MQMSLREHIDALRDAGYTVRDEHGEDPMLITPEGKAVETWREGYPYDELMSRNDYEVEKYLLQIELLKFQYYVQDHGERHVIVFEGRDAAGKGGTSKRSMEHLNPRGARVVAMEKPTETERGQW
;
A
#
# COMPACT_ATOMS: atom_id res chain seq x y z
N MET A 1 -2.06 -25.96 -16.57
CA MET A 1 -0.84 -25.14 -16.59
C MET A 1 -1.24 -23.75 -16.16
N GLN A 2 -0.64 -23.21 -15.09
CA GLN A 2 -1.01 -21.90 -14.55
C GLN A 2 -0.39 -20.82 -15.44
N MET A 3 -1.21 -19.90 -15.94
CA MET A 3 -0.79 -18.80 -16.81
C MET A 3 0.14 -17.86 -16.05
N SER A 4 1.23 -17.41 -16.67
CA SER A 4 2.12 -16.41 -16.08
C SER A 4 1.44 -15.04 -16.01
N LEU A 5 1.91 -14.16 -15.12
CA LEU A 5 1.38 -12.80 -15.00
C LEU A 5 1.44 -12.03 -16.32
N ARG A 6 2.53 -12.19 -17.08
CA ARG A 6 2.72 -11.51 -18.36
C ARG A 6 1.71 -11.99 -19.40
N GLU A 7 1.53 -13.30 -19.53
CA GLU A 7 0.53 -13.88 -20.41
C GLU A 7 -0.89 -13.42 -20.03
N HIS A 8 -1.19 -13.33 -18.73
CA HIS A 8 -2.48 -12.82 -18.26
C HIS A 8 -2.70 -11.35 -18.62
N ILE A 9 -1.68 -10.50 -18.47
CA ILE A 9 -1.76 -9.08 -18.86
C ILE A 9 -1.95 -8.92 -20.37
N ASP A 10 -1.23 -9.70 -21.17
CA ASP A 10 -1.34 -9.67 -22.64
C ASP A 10 -2.75 -10.10 -23.07
N ALA A 11 -3.30 -11.16 -22.46
CA ALA A 11 -4.67 -11.59 -22.71
C ALA A 11 -5.72 -10.52 -22.34
N LEU A 12 -5.53 -9.77 -21.25
CA LEU A 12 -6.42 -8.65 -20.89
C LEU A 12 -6.35 -7.52 -21.93
N ARG A 13 -5.16 -7.20 -22.43
CA ARG A 13 -4.99 -6.18 -23.48
C ARG A 13 -5.66 -6.60 -24.77
N ASP A 14 -5.46 -7.85 -25.19
CA ASP A 14 -6.11 -8.40 -26.38
C ASP A 14 -7.63 -8.45 -26.24
N ALA A 15 -8.13 -8.66 -25.02
CA ALA A 15 -9.56 -8.57 -24.71
C ALA A 15 -10.11 -7.13 -24.70
N GLY A 16 -9.27 -6.10 -24.87
CA GLY A 16 -9.67 -4.70 -24.96
C GLY A 16 -9.64 -3.91 -23.65
N TYR A 17 -9.03 -4.45 -22.59
CA TYR A 17 -8.86 -3.71 -21.34
C TYR A 17 -7.78 -2.63 -21.50
N THR A 18 -8.00 -1.47 -20.86
CA THR A 18 -7.06 -0.35 -20.89
C THR A 18 -6.77 0.17 -19.49
N VAL A 19 -5.67 0.90 -19.33
CA VAL A 19 -5.34 1.58 -18.07
C VAL A 19 -5.45 3.07 -18.30
N ARG A 20 -6.22 3.77 -17.45
CA ARG A 20 -6.35 5.23 -17.51
C ARG A 20 -5.87 5.88 -16.22
N ASP A 21 -5.17 7.00 -16.38
CA ASP A 21 -4.65 7.83 -15.30
C ASP A 21 -5.30 9.22 -15.39
N GLU A 22 -6.62 9.26 -15.16
CA GLU A 22 -7.39 10.50 -15.34
C GLU A 22 -7.22 11.46 -14.14
N HIS A 23 -6.87 10.93 -12.97
CA HIS A 23 -6.73 11.71 -11.73
C HIS A 23 -5.62 11.18 -10.81
N GLY A 24 -4.38 11.18 -11.30
CA GLY A 24 -3.16 11.40 -10.52
C GLY A 24 -3.08 10.71 -9.17
N GLU A 25 -2.91 9.39 -9.19
CA GLU A 25 -2.02 8.60 -8.31
C GLU A 25 -2.34 7.11 -8.45
N ASP A 26 -3.62 6.75 -8.71
CA ASP A 26 -4.05 5.36 -8.85
C ASP A 26 -4.64 5.08 -10.24
N PRO A 27 -3.91 4.38 -11.12
CA PRO A 27 -4.40 4.03 -12.44
C PRO A 27 -5.60 3.09 -12.35
N MET A 28 -6.66 3.38 -13.10
CA MET A 28 -7.85 2.54 -13.16
C MET A 28 -7.74 1.55 -14.32
N LEU A 29 -8.04 0.28 -14.05
CA LEU A 29 -8.28 -0.71 -15.09
C LEU A 29 -9.69 -0.48 -15.65
N ILE A 30 -9.77 -0.25 -16.95
CA ILE A 30 -11.00 0.03 -17.68
C ILE A 30 -11.34 -1.16 -18.56
N THR A 31 -12.60 -1.62 -18.48
CA THR A 31 -13.15 -2.70 -19.29
C THR A 31 -13.31 -2.26 -20.75
N PRO A 32 -13.47 -3.21 -21.71
CA PRO A 32 -13.75 -2.87 -23.11
C PRO A 32 -14.99 -1.99 -23.31
N GLU A 33 -15.95 -2.05 -22.38
CA GLU A 33 -17.16 -1.23 -22.37
C GLU A 33 -16.94 0.19 -21.81
N GLY A 34 -15.70 0.53 -21.45
CA GLY A 34 -15.32 1.85 -20.93
C GLY A 34 -15.65 2.06 -19.45
N LYS A 35 -15.96 1.00 -18.70
CA LYS A 35 -16.24 1.08 -17.25
C LYS A 35 -15.00 0.77 -16.44
N ALA A 36 -14.88 1.38 -15.26
CA ALA A 36 -13.84 1.01 -14.31
C ALA A 36 -14.10 -0.39 -13.71
N VAL A 37 -13.04 -1.17 -13.54
CA VAL A 37 -13.08 -2.40 -12.75
C VAL A 37 -13.04 -2.01 -11.28
N GLU A 38 -14.13 -2.31 -10.56
CA GLU A 38 -14.31 -1.96 -9.15
C GLU A 38 -13.96 -3.12 -8.22
N THR A 39 -12.69 -3.55 -8.22
CA THR A 39 -12.21 -4.64 -7.33
C THR A 39 -12.41 -4.33 -5.85
N TRP A 40 -12.46 -3.04 -5.50
CA TRP A 40 -12.73 -2.60 -4.13
C TRP A 40 -14.11 -3.01 -3.62
N ARG A 41 -15.06 -3.41 -4.47
CA ARG A 41 -16.38 -3.91 -4.00
C ARG A 41 -16.33 -5.36 -3.48
N GLU A 42 -15.23 -6.08 -3.67
CA GLU A 42 -15.09 -7.47 -3.22
C GLU A 42 -14.97 -7.54 -1.68
N GLY A 43 -16.11 -7.73 -1.01
CA GLY A 43 -16.15 -7.88 0.46
C GLY A 43 -15.90 -6.58 1.23
N TYR A 44 -16.05 -5.42 0.58
CA TYR A 44 -15.93 -4.11 1.23
C TYR A 44 -17.26 -3.69 1.85
N PRO A 45 -17.25 -3.24 3.11
CA PRO A 45 -18.49 -3.04 3.88
C PRO A 45 -19.20 -1.70 3.60
N TYR A 46 -18.62 -0.82 2.78
CA TYR A 46 -19.17 0.51 2.51
C TYR A 46 -19.61 0.65 1.04
N ASP A 47 -20.64 1.47 0.82
CA ASP A 47 -21.24 1.67 -0.50
C ASP A 47 -20.33 2.45 -1.46
N GLU A 48 -19.46 3.29 -0.90
CA GLU A 48 -18.57 4.22 -1.62
C GLU A 48 -17.18 4.24 -0.97
N LEU A 49 -16.16 4.59 -1.77
CA LEU A 49 -14.82 4.87 -1.26
C LEU A 49 -14.79 6.21 -0.54
N MET A 50 -13.89 6.32 0.45
CA MET A 50 -13.62 7.60 1.11
C MET A 50 -13.20 8.66 0.08
N SER A 51 -13.77 9.87 0.18
CA SER A 51 -13.39 10.96 -0.70
C SER A 51 -11.91 11.33 -0.49
N ARG A 52 -11.22 11.76 -1.56
CA ARG A 52 -9.82 12.18 -1.45
C ARG A 52 -9.63 13.32 -0.46
N ASN A 53 -10.58 14.26 -0.39
CA ASN A 53 -10.50 15.38 0.54
C ASN A 53 -10.53 14.89 2.00
N ASP A 54 -11.47 14.02 2.33
CA ASP A 54 -11.61 13.52 3.71
C ASP A 54 -10.39 12.66 4.08
N TYR A 55 -9.90 11.86 3.14
CA TYR A 55 -8.67 11.09 3.31
C TYR A 55 -7.46 11.98 3.61
N GLU A 56 -7.24 13.04 2.84
CA GLU A 56 -6.09 13.93 3.02
C GLU A 56 -6.14 14.68 4.35
N VAL A 57 -7.34 15.12 4.77
CA VAL A 57 -7.54 15.77 6.07
C VAL A 57 -7.25 14.81 7.21
N GLU A 58 -7.84 13.62 7.20
CA GLU A 58 -7.67 12.64 8.27
C GLU A 58 -6.22 12.13 8.35
N LYS A 59 -5.61 11.83 7.20
CA LYS A 59 -4.20 11.43 7.10
C LYS A 59 -3.28 12.47 7.74
N TYR A 60 -3.49 13.75 7.45
CA TYR A 60 -2.69 14.84 8.01
C TYR A 60 -2.79 14.89 9.54
N LEU A 61 -4.01 14.78 10.09
CA LEU A 61 -4.24 14.76 11.53
C LEU A 61 -3.57 13.56 12.20
N LEU A 62 -3.69 12.36 11.61
CA LEU A 62 -3.05 11.15 12.11
C LEU A 62 -1.51 11.24 12.04
N GLN A 63 -0.96 11.88 11.02
CA GLN A 63 0.49 12.10 10.92
C GLN A 63 1.01 13.04 12.02
N ILE A 64 0.22 14.03 12.46
CA ILE A 64 0.55 14.84 13.65
C ILE A 64 0.60 13.97 14.91
N GLU A 65 -0.38 13.07 15.08
CA GLU A 65 -0.38 12.15 16.23
C GLU A 65 0.79 11.16 16.20
N LEU A 66 1.16 10.66 15.01
CA LEU A 66 2.37 9.83 14.85
C LEU A 66 3.65 10.56 15.25
N LEU A 67 3.75 11.86 14.97
CA LEU A 67 4.89 12.65 15.40
C LEU A 67 4.93 12.81 16.92
N LYS A 68 3.78 13.07 17.57
CA LYS A 68 3.68 13.10 19.04
C LYS A 68 4.06 11.75 19.66
N PHE A 69 3.58 10.67 19.07
CA PHE A 69 3.94 9.31 19.46
C PHE A 69 5.45 9.07 19.36
N GLN A 70 6.08 9.51 18.26
CA GLN A 70 7.54 9.41 18.10
C GLN A 70 8.30 10.14 19.22
N TYR A 71 7.88 11.36 19.59
CA TYR A 71 8.49 12.09 20.71
C TYR A 71 8.31 11.36 22.03
N TYR A 72 7.10 10.88 22.31
CA TYR A 72 6.82 10.10 23.52
C TYR A 72 7.74 8.88 23.64
N VAL A 73 7.88 8.10 22.56
CA VAL A 73 8.74 6.90 22.52
C VAL A 73 10.20 7.26 22.80
N GLN A 74 10.69 8.39 22.28
CA GLN A 74 12.05 8.88 22.54
C GLN A 74 12.25 9.27 24.00
N ASP A 75 11.31 10.03 24.58
CA ASP A 75 11.40 10.51 25.96
C ASP A 75 11.37 9.36 26.98
N HIS A 76 10.63 8.29 26.69
CA HIS A 76 10.47 7.13 27.57
C HIS A 76 11.46 5.99 27.25
N GLY A 77 12.26 6.13 26.19
CA GLY A 77 13.22 5.10 25.77
C GLY A 77 12.58 3.80 25.30
N GLU A 78 11.31 3.85 24.87
CA GLU A 78 10.55 2.68 24.42
C GLU A 78 10.95 2.26 22.99
N ARG A 79 10.57 1.04 22.60
CA ARG A 79 10.86 0.49 21.26
C ARG A 79 9.64 -0.21 20.70
N HIS A 80 9.29 0.15 19.47
CA HIS A 80 8.11 -0.38 18.79
C HIS A 80 8.51 -1.03 17.47
N VAL A 81 7.85 -2.15 17.14
CA VAL A 81 7.98 -2.83 15.86
C VAL A 81 6.58 -2.95 15.26
N ILE A 82 6.43 -2.46 14.03
CA ILE A 82 5.19 -2.54 13.25
C ILE A 82 5.47 -3.43 12.05
N VAL A 83 4.66 -4.48 11.88
CA VAL A 83 4.79 -5.44 10.78
C VAL A 83 3.61 -5.27 9.84
N PHE A 84 3.88 -5.08 8.55
CA PHE A 84 2.88 -4.94 7.51
C PHE A 84 2.79 -6.24 6.68
N GLU A 85 1.77 -7.05 6.94
CA GLU A 85 1.49 -8.30 6.23
C GLU A 85 0.20 -8.24 5.42
N GLY A 86 0.06 -9.13 4.43
CA GLY A 86 -1.10 -9.19 3.55
C GLY A 86 -0.78 -9.68 2.14
N ARG A 87 -1.82 -9.84 1.32
CA ARG A 87 -1.70 -10.28 -0.07
C ARG A 87 -0.86 -9.32 -0.91
N ASP A 88 -0.33 -9.82 -2.02
CA ASP A 88 0.30 -8.96 -3.03
C ASP A 88 -0.71 -7.92 -3.51
N ALA A 89 -0.22 -6.70 -3.77
CA ALA A 89 -1.01 -5.53 -4.14
C ALA A 89 -2.07 -5.06 -3.11
N ALA A 90 -2.10 -5.59 -1.88
CA ALA A 90 -3.05 -5.15 -0.84
C ALA A 90 -2.78 -3.75 -0.24
N GLY A 91 -1.81 -3.00 -0.77
CA GLY A 91 -1.52 -1.62 -0.31
C GLY A 91 -0.47 -1.47 0.80
N LYS A 92 0.20 -2.55 1.22
CA LYS A 92 1.21 -2.55 2.31
C LYS A 92 2.28 -1.45 2.18
N GLY A 93 2.84 -1.31 0.97
CA GLY A 93 3.87 -0.31 0.68
C GLY A 93 3.34 1.12 0.75
N GLY A 94 2.10 1.34 0.30
CA GLY A 94 1.43 2.63 0.39
C GLY A 94 1.21 3.04 1.84
N THR A 95 0.68 2.13 2.67
CA THR A 95 0.48 2.38 4.11
C THR A 95 1.79 2.71 4.81
N SER A 96 2.84 1.90 4.61
CA SER A 96 4.17 2.15 5.19
C SER A 96 4.73 3.51 4.78
N LYS A 97 4.60 3.87 3.49
CA LYS A 97 5.01 5.18 2.97
C LYS A 97 4.27 6.32 3.66
N ARG A 98 2.93 6.29 3.72
CA ARG A 98 2.12 7.35 4.36
C ARG A 98 2.41 7.47 5.86
N SER A 99 2.69 6.37 6.55
CA SER A 99 3.09 6.41 7.97
C SER A 99 4.46 7.06 8.19
N MET A 100 5.39 6.93 7.23
CA MET A 100 6.76 7.41 7.36
C MET A 100 7.01 8.80 6.78
N GLU A 101 6.08 9.35 5.99
CA GLU A 101 6.22 10.63 5.28
C GLU A 101 6.71 11.80 6.16
N HIS A 102 6.25 11.89 7.41
CA HIS A 102 6.55 13.01 8.32
C HIS A 102 7.27 12.60 9.60
N LEU A 103 7.71 11.34 9.73
CA LEU A 103 8.46 10.88 10.89
C LEU A 103 9.95 11.20 10.74
N ASN A 104 10.62 11.52 11.86
CA ASN A 104 12.06 11.71 11.85
C ASN A 104 12.76 10.37 11.57
N PRO A 105 13.54 10.24 10.48
CA PRO A 105 14.15 8.98 10.07
C PRO A 105 15.24 8.50 11.04
N ARG A 106 15.72 9.35 11.95
CA ARG A 106 16.66 8.94 13.02
C ARG A 106 15.99 8.11 14.11
N GLY A 107 14.68 8.31 14.32
CA GLY A 107 13.90 7.61 15.35
C GLY A 107 12.96 6.54 14.80
N ALA A 108 12.74 6.50 13.48
CA ALA A 108 11.89 5.51 12.81
C ALA A 108 12.57 5.04 11.53
N ARG A 109 12.58 3.72 11.30
CA ARG A 109 13.19 3.12 10.10
C ARG A 109 12.25 2.11 9.45
N VAL A 110 12.25 2.10 8.12
CA VAL A 110 11.62 1.03 7.33
C VAL A 110 12.66 -0.04 7.05
N VAL A 111 12.29 -1.30 7.27
CA VAL A 111 13.10 -2.45 6.87
C VAL A 111 12.30 -3.24 5.84
N ALA A 112 12.85 -3.35 4.64
CA ALA A 112 12.36 -4.26 3.60
C ALA A 112 13.36 -5.40 3.49
N MET A 113 12.94 -6.62 3.88
CA MET A 113 13.81 -7.79 3.78
C MET A 113 13.83 -8.29 2.33
N GLU A 114 15.03 -8.55 1.82
CA GLU A 114 15.19 -9.22 0.53
C GLU A 114 15.07 -10.74 0.69
N LYS A 115 15.14 -11.46 -0.44
CA LYS A 115 15.20 -12.91 -0.42
C LYS A 115 16.38 -13.35 0.47
N PRO A 116 16.18 -14.28 1.42
CA PRO A 116 17.24 -14.69 2.33
C PRO A 116 18.41 -15.30 1.57
N THR A 117 19.62 -14.95 2.01
CA THR A 117 20.87 -15.52 1.54
C THR A 117 21.00 -17.00 1.93
N GLU A 118 21.95 -17.72 1.31
CA GLU A 118 22.21 -19.12 1.63
C GLU A 118 22.54 -19.34 3.11
N THR A 119 23.31 -18.42 3.71
CA THR A 119 23.63 -18.42 5.13
C THR A 119 22.40 -18.18 5.99
N GLU A 120 21.58 -17.17 5.68
CA GLU A 120 20.36 -16.85 6.44
C GLU A 120 19.34 -17.98 6.38
N ARG A 121 19.25 -18.71 5.26
CA ARG A 121 18.38 -19.90 5.14
C ARG A 121 18.76 -21.02 6.11
N GLY A 122 20.03 -21.08 6.52
CA GLY A 122 20.54 -22.07 7.47
C GLY A 122 20.45 -21.64 8.94
N GLN A 123 20.02 -20.42 9.21
CA GLN A 123 19.89 -19.86 10.56
C GLN A 123 18.45 -20.03 11.08
N TRP A 124 18.32 -20.56 12.29
CA TRP A 124 17.07 -20.70 13.05
C TRP A 124 17.34 -20.35 14.51
#